data_AF-A0A849QEF0-F1
#
_entry.id   AF-A0A849QEF0-F1
#
_cell.length_a   1.000
_cell.length_b   1.000
_cell.length_c   1.000
_cell.angle_alpha   90.00
_cell.angle_beta   90.00
_cell.angle_gamma   90.00
#
_symmetry.space_group_name_H-M   'P 1'
#
loop_
_entity.id
_entity.type
_entity.pdbx_description
1 polymer ?
#
loop_
_entity_poly.entity_id
_entity_poly.type
_entity_poly.pdbx_seq_one_letter_code
_entity_poly.pdbx_strand_id
1 'polypeptide(L)'
;MVQRGQIVKGALAHFLLFVINFFVLLGVIESLQIFTVDLPIINAIILGYMLLHTISLLTIQLSIQILQLIRIKSPSFLISYYFGFNDDETIPISLLDPTKSKLAVIILLLIISGGPILYPIFAIYGFFLAYAHLASIIIDPSTILYYFEVFLNYMPPVLMLIVAIVIISIVAIEFRHS
;
A
#
# COMPACT_ATOMS: atom_id res chain seq x y z
N MET A 1 -18.74 8.87 -26.50
CA MET A 1 -18.64 9.61 -25.22
C MET A 1 -18.55 8.70 -23.99
N VAL A 2 -19.31 7.60 -23.91
CA VAL A 2 -19.34 6.67 -22.75
C VAL A 2 -17.95 6.12 -22.39
N GLN A 3 -17.13 5.76 -23.39
CA GLN A 3 -15.82 5.13 -23.18
C GLN A 3 -14.77 6.08 -22.57
N ARG A 4 -14.75 7.36 -22.97
CA ARG A 4 -13.85 8.38 -22.36
C ARG A 4 -14.21 8.64 -20.90
N GLY A 5 -15.51 8.71 -20.58
CA GLY A 5 -15.97 8.92 -19.21
C GLY A 5 -15.59 7.76 -18.27
N GLN A 6 -15.64 6.52 -18.75
CA GLN A 6 -15.22 5.35 -17.97
C GLN A 6 -13.71 5.34 -17.69
N ILE A 7 -12.88 5.72 -18.68
CA ILE A 7 -11.43 5.81 -18.50
C ILE A 7 -11.08 6.88 -17.46
N VAL A 8 -11.68 8.07 -17.56
CA VAL A 8 -11.44 9.16 -16.59
C VAL A 8 -11.86 8.75 -15.18
N LYS A 9 -13.03 8.11 -15.03
CA LYS A 9 -13.49 7.58 -13.74
C LYS A 9 -12.53 6.53 -13.18
N GLY A 10 -12.07 5.61 -14.01
CA GLY A 10 -11.07 4.60 -13.60
C GLY A 10 -9.75 5.23 -13.15
N ALA A 11 -9.24 6.19 -13.92
CA ALA A 11 -8.02 6.92 -13.58
C ALA A 11 -8.15 7.70 -12.25
N LEU A 12 -9.28 8.39 -12.05
CA LEU A 12 -9.56 9.11 -10.81
C LEU A 12 -9.66 8.16 -9.61
N ALA A 13 -10.32 7.00 -9.77
CA ALA A 13 -10.40 5.99 -8.73
C ALA A 13 -9.00 5.44 -8.37
N HIS A 14 -8.16 5.18 -9.37
CA HIS A 14 -6.77 4.75 -9.14
C HIS A 14 -5.98 5.83 -8.40
N PHE A 15 -6.10 7.10 -8.82
CA PHE A 15 -5.43 8.20 -8.16
C PHE A 15 -5.88 8.35 -6.70
N LEU A 16 -7.18 8.31 -6.43
CA LEU A 16 -7.72 8.42 -5.07
C LEU A 16 -7.25 7.28 -4.18
N LEU A 17 -7.29 6.03 -4.67
CA LEU A 17 -6.78 4.89 -3.93
C LEU A 17 -5.26 5.00 -3.70
N PHE A 18 -4.51 5.49 -4.69
CA PHE A 18 -3.07 5.74 -4.53
C PHE A 18 -2.80 6.75 -3.41
N VAL A 19 -3.57 7.85 -3.34
CA VAL A 19 -3.46 8.84 -2.27
C VAL A 19 -3.77 8.24 -0.90
N ILE A 20 -4.81 7.41 -0.79
CA ILE A 20 -5.13 6.69 0.46
C ILE A 20 -3.97 5.78 0.86
N ASN A 21 -3.46 4.97 -0.08
CA ASN A 21 -2.34 4.05 0.16
C ASN A 21 -1.07 4.81 0.57
N PHE A 22 -0.83 5.99 0.00
CA PHE A 22 0.26 6.88 0.38
C PHE A 22 0.13 7.34 1.84
N PHE A 23 -1.05 7.75 2.28
CA PHE A 23 -1.25 8.12 3.69
C PHE A 23 -1.08 6.93 4.63
N VAL A 24 -1.58 5.74 4.25
CA VAL A 24 -1.35 4.52 5.04
C VAL A 24 0.15 4.23 5.15
N LEU A 25 0.89 4.32 4.04
CA LEU A 25 2.34 4.13 4.03
C LEU A 25 3.03 5.12 4.98
N LEU A 26 2.68 6.40 4.89
CA LEU A 26 3.26 7.43 5.74
C LEU A 26 2.98 7.17 7.22
N GLY A 27 1.72 6.83 7.55
CA GLY A 27 1.34 6.48 8.92
C GLY A 27 2.11 5.27 9.45
N VAL A 28 2.28 4.24 8.63
CA VAL A 28 3.08 3.04 8.98
C VAL A 28 4.55 3.40 9.22
N ILE A 29 5.17 4.16 8.31
CA ILE A 29 6.60 4.53 8.42
C ILE A 29 6.84 5.36 9.68
N GLU A 30 6.01 6.37 9.93
CA GLU A 30 6.17 7.26 11.07
C GLU A 30 5.86 6.55 12.39
N SER A 31 4.96 5.56 12.40
CA SER A 31 4.75 4.71 13.56
C SER A 31 5.93 3.79 13.91
N LEU A 32 6.86 3.52 12.98
CA LEU A 32 8.09 2.77 13.32
C LEU A 32 8.98 3.54 14.30
N GLN A 33 8.94 4.87 14.27
CA GLN A 33 9.72 5.70 15.21
C GLN A 33 9.26 5.51 16.66
N ILE A 34 8.02 5.05 16.90
CA ILE A 34 7.52 4.84 18.26
C ILE A 34 8.33 3.73 18.97
N PHE A 35 8.95 2.80 18.23
CA PHE A 35 9.85 1.79 18.80
C PHE A 35 11.17 2.33 19.31
N THR A 36 11.55 3.58 18.99
CA THR A 36 12.77 4.20 19.53
C THR A 36 12.58 4.75 20.94
N VAL A 37 11.36 4.69 21.49
CA VAL A 37 11.02 5.10 22.85
C VAL A 37 10.82 3.84 23.70
N ASP A 38 11.12 3.92 25.00
CA ASP A 38 10.87 2.83 25.95
C ASP A 38 9.36 2.56 26.08
N LEU A 39 8.88 1.61 25.27
CA LEU A 39 7.49 1.17 25.26
C LEU A 39 7.28 -0.02 26.20
N PRO A 40 6.14 -0.07 26.93
CA PRO A 40 5.71 -1.29 27.58
C PRO A 40 5.62 -2.45 26.56
N ILE A 41 6.09 -3.63 26.94
CA ILE A 41 6.19 -4.81 26.06
C ILE A 41 4.86 -5.12 25.33
N ILE A 42 3.73 -4.99 26.02
CA ILE A 42 2.40 -5.24 25.45
C ILE A 42 2.09 -4.25 24.33
N ASN A 43 2.40 -2.96 24.52
CA ASN A 43 2.18 -1.93 23.52
C ASN A 43 3.08 -2.15 22.29
N ALA A 44 4.33 -2.55 22.52
CA ALA A 44 5.26 -2.88 21.44
C ALA A 44 4.75 -4.07 20.60
N ILE A 45 4.22 -5.12 21.24
CA ILE A 45 3.64 -6.27 20.54
C ILE A 45 2.42 -5.87 19.73
N ILE A 46 1.50 -5.08 20.32
CA ILE A 46 0.29 -4.61 19.62
C ILE A 46 0.68 -3.76 18.41
N LEU A 47 1.59 -2.80 18.58
CA LEU A 47 2.09 -1.96 17.50
C LEU A 47 2.77 -2.79 16.41
N GLY A 48 3.59 -3.77 16.79
CA GLY A 48 4.23 -4.69 15.85
C GLY A 48 3.21 -5.47 15.03
N TYR A 49 2.16 -6.01 15.65
CA TYR A 49 1.06 -6.64 14.96
C TYR A 49 0.37 -5.67 13.98
N MET A 50 0.01 -4.48 14.45
CA MET A 50 -0.67 -3.47 13.62
C MET A 50 0.15 -3.10 12.38
N LEU A 51 1.46 -2.93 12.54
CA LEU A 51 2.38 -2.58 11.45
C LEU A 51 2.58 -3.73 10.48
N LEU A 52 2.91 -4.94 10.95
CA LEU A 52 3.11 -6.10 10.08
C LEU A 52 1.84 -6.43 9.29
N HIS A 53 0.69 -6.35 9.96
CA HIS A 53 -0.61 -6.55 9.34
C HIS A 53 -0.87 -5.51 8.24
N THR A 54 -0.72 -4.22 8.57
CA THR A 54 -1.01 -3.13 7.63
C THR A 54 -0.01 -3.09 6.46
N ILE A 55 1.28 -3.34 6.70
CA ILE A 55 2.31 -3.46 5.64
C ILE A 55 1.95 -4.59 4.68
N SER A 56 1.54 -5.74 5.20
CA SER A 56 1.13 -6.89 4.39
C SER A 56 -0.07 -6.53 3.52
N LEU A 57 -1.13 -5.96 4.12
CA LEU A 57 -2.34 -5.57 3.40
C LEU A 57 -2.05 -4.47 2.36
N LEU A 58 -1.25 -3.46 2.70
CA LEU A 58 -0.84 -2.37 1.82
C LEU A 58 -0.06 -2.88 0.60
N THR A 59 0.88 -3.80 0.81
CA THR A 59 1.68 -4.41 -0.27
C THR A 59 0.79 -5.12 -1.28
N ILE A 60 -0.18 -5.90 -0.79
CA ILE A 60 -1.13 -6.60 -1.63
C ILE A 60 -2.07 -5.61 -2.34
N GLN A 61 -2.59 -4.61 -1.61
CA GLN A 61 -3.46 -3.57 -2.16
C GLN A 61 -2.80 -2.84 -3.34
N LEU A 62 -1.53 -2.44 -3.18
CA LEU A 62 -0.75 -1.79 -4.24
C LEU A 62 -0.51 -2.74 -5.42
N SER A 63 -0.17 -4.00 -5.16
CA SER A 63 0.06 -5.01 -6.20
C SER A 63 -1.18 -5.24 -7.07
N ILE A 64 -2.36 -5.35 -6.44
CA ILE A 64 -3.64 -5.51 -7.15
C ILE A 64 -3.99 -4.23 -7.91
N GLN A 65 -3.77 -3.06 -7.32
CA GLN A 65 -4.01 -1.79 -7.98
C GLN A 65 -3.16 -1.67 -9.27
N ILE A 66 -1.87 -2.00 -9.19
CA ILE A 66 -0.97 -2.03 -10.37
C ILE A 66 -1.46 -3.03 -11.41
N LEU A 67 -1.82 -4.25 -10.98
CA LEU A 67 -2.35 -5.28 -11.89
C LEU A 67 -3.62 -4.81 -12.61
N GLN A 68 -4.52 -4.13 -11.90
CA GLN A 68 -5.75 -3.60 -12.47
C GLN A 68 -5.50 -2.41 -13.38
N LEU A 69 -4.52 -1.56 -13.05
CA LEU A 69 -4.09 -0.45 -13.89
C LEU A 69 -3.55 -0.97 -15.23
N ILE A 70 -2.66 -1.98 -15.21
CA ILE A 70 -2.13 -2.64 -16.42
C ILE A 70 -3.26 -3.27 -17.25
N ARG A 71 -4.27 -3.84 -16.60
CA ARG A 71 -5.44 -4.45 -17.25
C ARG A 71 -6.52 -3.46 -17.65
N ILE A 72 -6.32 -2.15 -17.45
CA ILE A 72 -7.30 -1.09 -17.73
C ILE A 72 -8.65 -1.38 -17.05
N LYS A 73 -8.60 -1.81 -15.79
CA LYS A 73 -9.75 -2.04 -14.93
C LYS A 73 -9.79 -1.01 -13.81
N SER A 74 -10.99 -0.71 -13.32
CA SER A 74 -11.14 0.07 -12.08
C SER A 74 -10.42 -0.62 -10.92
N PRO A 75 -9.86 0.15 -9.98
CA PRO A 75 -9.20 -0.43 -8.82
C PRO A 75 -10.21 -1.09 -7.88
N SER A 76 -9.80 -2.20 -7.28
CA SER A 76 -10.48 -2.83 -6.15
C SER A 76 -9.88 -2.30 -4.85
N PHE A 77 -10.73 -1.79 -3.98
CA PHE A 77 -10.34 -1.53 -2.59
C PHE A 77 -10.56 -2.79 -1.77
N LEU A 78 -9.47 -3.51 -1.42
CA LEU A 78 -9.54 -4.84 -0.81
C LEU A 78 -10.41 -4.88 0.44
N ILE A 79 -10.34 -3.83 1.25
CA ILE A 79 -11.00 -3.76 2.55
C ILE A 79 -12.51 -3.89 2.43
N SER A 80 -13.09 -3.32 1.38
CA SER A 80 -14.51 -3.45 1.09
C SER A 80 -14.83 -4.51 0.03
N TYR A 81 -13.81 -5.06 -0.64
CA TYR A 81 -13.99 -5.87 -1.84
C TYR A 81 -14.83 -7.13 -1.57
N TYR A 82 -14.50 -7.89 -0.53
CA TYR A 82 -15.20 -9.13 -0.21
C TYR A 82 -16.61 -8.88 0.34
N PHE A 83 -16.84 -7.74 0.99
CA PHE A 83 -18.16 -7.37 1.51
C PHE A 83 -19.14 -6.91 0.42
N GLY A 84 -18.67 -6.79 -0.82
CA GLY A 84 -19.50 -6.42 -1.97
C GLY A 84 -20.15 -7.61 -2.70
N PHE A 85 -19.91 -8.84 -2.26
CA PHE A 85 -20.42 -10.07 -2.90
C PHE A 85 -21.21 -10.89 -1.89
N ASN A 86 -22.29 -11.53 -2.36
CA ASN A 86 -23.04 -12.51 -1.56
C ASN A 86 -22.32 -13.88 -1.54
N ASP A 87 -22.65 -14.74 -0.57
CA ASP A 87 -21.99 -16.04 -0.38
C ASP A 87 -22.14 -16.99 -1.58
N ASP A 88 -23.18 -16.79 -2.40
CA ASP A 88 -23.50 -17.55 -3.61
C ASP A 88 -22.93 -16.93 -4.90
N GLU A 89 -22.33 -15.75 -4.83
CA GLU A 89 -21.76 -15.05 -5.97
C GLU A 89 -20.29 -15.44 -6.22
N THR A 90 -19.96 -15.69 -7.48
CA THR A 90 -18.57 -15.96 -7.87
C THR A 90 -17.75 -14.69 -7.89
N ILE A 91 -16.62 -14.68 -7.15
CA ILE A 91 -15.69 -13.56 -7.14
C ILE A 91 -15.05 -13.39 -8.54
N PRO A 92 -15.17 -12.21 -9.18
CA PRO A 92 -14.79 -12.01 -10.58
C PRO A 92 -13.27 -12.00 -10.81
N ILE A 93 -12.49 -11.66 -9.79
CA ILE A 93 -11.02 -11.69 -9.85
C ILE A 93 -10.55 -13.00 -9.25
N SER A 94 -10.11 -13.94 -10.08
CA SER A 94 -9.67 -15.28 -9.63
C SER A 94 -8.54 -15.24 -8.59
N LEU A 95 -7.66 -14.23 -8.66
CA LEU A 95 -6.59 -14.03 -7.68
C LEU A 95 -7.14 -13.74 -6.27
N LEU A 96 -8.33 -13.16 -6.19
CA LEU A 96 -9.06 -12.79 -4.98
C LEU A 96 -10.13 -13.82 -4.60
N ASP A 97 -10.28 -14.90 -5.36
CA ASP A 97 -11.22 -15.97 -5.05
C ASP A 97 -10.56 -17.00 -4.10
N PRO A 98 -11.00 -17.11 -2.83
CA PRO A 98 -10.38 -17.99 -1.83
C PRO A 98 -10.57 -19.47 -2.16
N THR A 99 -11.52 -19.82 -3.04
CA THR A 99 -11.69 -21.20 -3.53
C THR A 99 -10.63 -21.58 -4.57
N LYS A 100 -9.98 -20.60 -5.21
CA LYS A 100 -9.02 -20.80 -6.31
C LYS A 100 -7.59 -20.38 -5.96
N SER A 101 -7.40 -19.57 -4.93
CA SER A 101 -6.12 -18.93 -4.63
C SER A 101 -5.80 -18.96 -3.13
N LYS A 102 -4.66 -19.56 -2.76
CA LYS A 102 -4.12 -19.48 -1.38
C LYS A 102 -3.86 -18.04 -0.96
N LEU A 103 -3.46 -17.18 -1.89
CA LEU A 103 -3.26 -15.75 -1.62
C LEU A 103 -4.59 -15.09 -1.24
N ALA A 104 -5.70 -15.43 -1.91
CA ALA A 104 -7.01 -14.89 -1.56
C ALA A 104 -7.44 -15.27 -0.14
N VAL A 105 -7.10 -16.48 0.33
CA VAL A 105 -7.33 -16.88 1.73
C VAL A 105 -6.54 -15.98 2.68
N ILE A 106 -5.25 -15.74 2.39
CA ILE A 106 -4.41 -14.84 3.21
C ILE A 106 -4.99 -13.42 3.21
N ILE A 107 -5.42 -12.92 2.06
CA ILE A 107 -6.04 -11.59 1.93
C ILE A 107 -7.32 -11.52 2.78
N LEU A 108 -8.18 -12.53 2.69
CA LEU A 108 -9.41 -12.59 3.46
C LEU A 108 -9.13 -12.59 4.97
N LEU A 109 -8.14 -13.37 5.41
CA LEU A 109 -7.71 -13.39 6.81
C LEU A 109 -7.17 -12.03 7.26
N LEU A 110 -6.37 -11.35 6.44
CA LEU A 110 -5.89 -9.98 6.74
C LEU A 110 -7.06 -8.99 6.85
N ILE A 111 -8.04 -9.09 5.95
CA ILE A 111 -9.21 -8.21 6.00
C ILE A 111 -9.99 -8.46 7.30
N ILE A 112 -10.37 -9.70 7.60
CA ILE A 112 -11.19 -10.02 8.78
C ILE A 112 -10.46 -9.73 10.10
N SER A 113 -9.15 -9.99 10.17
CA SER A 113 -8.36 -9.82 11.40
C SER A 113 -8.05 -8.36 11.77
N GLY A 114 -8.29 -7.39 10.89
CA GLY A 114 -8.03 -5.99 11.23
C GLY A 114 -8.09 -4.99 10.09
N GLY A 115 -8.20 -5.41 8.82
CA GLY A 115 -8.16 -4.50 7.66
C GLY A 115 -9.11 -3.29 7.77
N PRO A 116 -10.42 -3.48 8.03
CA PRO A 116 -11.39 -2.38 8.16
C PRO A 116 -11.10 -1.36 9.26
N ILE A 117 -10.30 -1.71 10.27
CA ILE A 117 -10.00 -0.84 11.41
C ILE A 117 -8.60 -0.25 11.29
N LEU A 118 -7.59 -1.11 11.12
CA LEU A 118 -6.19 -0.70 11.11
C LEU A 118 -5.87 0.21 9.92
N TYR A 119 -6.39 -0.13 8.74
CA TYR A 119 -6.06 0.62 7.53
C TYR A 119 -6.58 2.06 7.56
N PRO A 120 -7.86 2.34 7.93
CA PRO A 120 -8.30 3.72 8.13
C PRO A 120 -7.54 4.45 9.24
N ILE A 121 -7.18 3.77 10.34
CA ILE A 121 -6.37 4.39 11.41
C ILE A 121 -5.04 4.91 10.85
N PHE A 122 -4.30 4.07 10.12
CA PHE A 122 -3.03 4.49 9.53
C PHE A 122 -3.22 5.53 8.43
N ALA A 123 -4.28 5.45 7.63
CA ALA A 123 -4.60 6.46 6.61
C ALA A 123 -4.86 7.84 7.24
N ILE A 124 -5.68 7.89 8.30
CA ILE A 124 -6.01 9.14 9.00
C ILE A 124 -4.78 9.70 9.70
N TYR A 125 -4.03 8.84 10.40
CA TYR A 125 -2.79 9.24 11.07
C TYR A 125 -1.78 9.82 10.07
N GLY A 126 -1.51 9.10 8.96
CA GLY A 126 -0.63 9.58 7.91
C GLY A 126 -1.12 10.86 7.23
N PHE A 127 -2.43 11.03 7.06
CA PHE A 127 -2.98 12.30 6.56
C PHE A 127 -2.65 13.47 7.49
N PHE A 128 -2.85 13.32 8.81
CA PHE A 128 -2.51 14.36 9.78
C PHE A 128 -1.02 14.69 9.77
N LEU A 129 -0.16 13.67 9.62
CA LEU A 129 1.28 13.86 9.51
C LEU A 129 1.66 14.60 8.23
N ALA A 130 1.13 14.20 7.08
CA ALA A 130 1.35 14.88 5.81
C ALA A 130 0.91 16.36 5.89
N TYR A 131 -0.24 16.61 6.51
CA TYR A 131 -0.74 17.96 6.74
C TYR A 131 0.19 18.78 7.64
N ALA A 132 0.68 18.21 8.75
CA ALA A 132 1.61 18.87 9.64
C ALA A 132 2.93 19.23 8.94
N HIS A 133 3.46 18.33 8.11
CA HIS A 133 4.66 18.57 7.30
C HIS A 133 4.43 19.63 6.23
N LEU A 134 3.25 19.65 5.60
CA LEU A 134 2.92 20.69 4.64
C LEU A 134 2.82 22.07 5.31
N ALA A 135 2.24 22.12 6.52
CA ALA A 135 2.17 23.34 7.30
C ALA A 135 3.56 23.83 7.74
N SER A 136 4.46 22.93 8.15
CA SER A 136 5.83 23.30 8.53
C SER A 136 6.62 23.87 7.34
N ILE A 137 6.46 23.29 6.15
CA ILE A 137 7.06 23.80 4.91
C ILE A 137 6.62 25.24 4.59
N ILE A 138 5.36 25.58 4.85
CA ILE A 138 4.85 26.94 4.62
C ILE A 138 5.52 27.94 5.58
N ILE A 139 5.79 27.51 6.82
CA ILE A 139 6.40 28.34 7.86
C ILE A 139 7.92 28.50 7.63
N ASP A 140 8.58 27.43 7.21
CA ASP A 140 10.01 27.42 6.87
C ASP A 140 10.25 26.69 5.53
N PRO A 141 10.32 27.44 4.42
CA PRO A 141 10.55 26.87 3.09
C PRO A 141 11.87 26.13 2.94
N SER A 142 12.86 26.40 3.80
CA SER A 142 14.16 25.69 3.75
C SER A 142 14.02 24.20 4.09
N THR A 143 12.94 23.81 4.78
CA THR A 143 12.57 22.42 5.05
C THR A 143 12.44 21.59 3.76
N ILE A 144 11.98 22.19 2.64
CA ILE A 144 11.92 21.49 1.34
C ILE A 144 13.32 21.09 0.86
N LEU A 145 14.30 21.99 1.00
CA LEU A 145 15.67 21.72 0.57
C LEU A 145 16.26 20.59 1.40
N TYR A 146 16.03 20.58 2.72
CA TYR A 146 16.43 19.49 3.58
C TYR A 146 15.81 18.14 3.14
N TYR A 147 14.50 18.08 2.88
CA TYR A 147 13.88 16.84 2.39
C TYR A 147 14.43 16.41 1.03
N PHE A 148 14.76 17.37 0.15
CA PHE A 148 15.36 17.06 -1.14
C PHE A 148 16.79 16.50 -1.00
N GLU A 149 17.60 17.05 -0.10
CA GLU A 149 18.93 16.51 0.21
C GLU A 149 18.85 15.11 0.81
N VAL A 150 17.94 14.88 1.76
CA VAL A 150 17.65 13.55 2.31
C VAL A 150 17.28 12.60 1.18
N PHE A 151 16.32 12.98 0.32
CA PHE A 151 15.92 12.18 -0.83
C PHE A 151 17.11 11.83 -1.74
N LEU A 152 17.95 12.81 -2.10
CA LEU A 152 19.10 12.58 -2.97
C LEU A 152 20.15 11.65 -2.35
N ASN A 153 20.27 11.61 -1.03
CA ASN A 153 21.19 10.72 -0.34
C ASN A 153 20.65 9.28 -0.23
N TYR A 154 19.34 9.12 0.00
CA TYR A 154 18.74 7.80 0.19
C TYR A 154 18.24 7.13 -1.10
N MET A 155 17.88 7.91 -2.13
CA MET A 155 17.30 7.35 -3.36
C MET A 155 18.29 6.56 -4.23
N PRO A 156 19.57 6.96 -4.40
CA PRO A 156 20.50 6.19 -5.23
C PRO A 156 20.73 4.75 -4.73
N PRO A 157 20.94 4.48 -3.43
CA PRO A 157 20.97 3.11 -2.90
C PRO A 157 19.69 2.31 -3.19
N VAL A 158 18.52 2.94 -3.05
CA VAL A 158 17.23 2.29 -3.33
C VAL A 158 17.10 1.92 -4.81
N LEU A 159 17.48 2.82 -5.72
CA LEU A 159 17.49 2.56 -7.16
C LEU A 159 18.45 1.42 -7.53
N MET A 160 19.64 1.37 -6.92
CA MET A 160 20.58 0.27 -7.12
C MET A 160 19.98 -1.07 -6.68
N LEU A 161 19.29 -1.11 -5.55
CA LEU A 161 18.61 -2.31 -5.06
C LEU A 161 17.52 -2.78 -6.04
N ILE A 162 16.70 -1.85 -6.55
CA ILE A 162 15.66 -2.16 -7.55
C ILE A 162 16.29 -2.75 -8.82
N VAL A 163 17.34 -2.12 -9.33
CA VAL A 163 18.06 -2.60 -10.53
C VAL A 163 18.64 -4.00 -10.28
N ALA A 164 19.24 -4.24 -9.12
CA ALA A 164 19.76 -5.56 -8.75
C ALA A 164 18.66 -6.64 -8.72
N ILE A 165 17.50 -6.34 -8.13
CA ILE A 165 16.35 -7.25 -8.09
C ILE A 165 15.85 -7.55 -9.50
N VAL A 166 15.78 -6.54 -10.38
CA VAL A 166 15.35 -6.71 -11.78
C VAL A 166 16.34 -7.62 -12.54
N ILE A 167 17.65 -7.38 -12.40
CA ILE A 167 18.68 -8.22 -13.03
C ILE A 167 18.57 -9.66 -12.54
N ILE A 168 18.48 -9.90 -11.23
CA ILE A 168 18.32 -11.24 -10.66
C ILE A 168 17.05 -11.91 -11.18
N SER A 169 15.95 -11.17 -11.28
CA SER A 169 14.68 -11.70 -11.78
C SER A 169 14.78 -12.13 -13.24
N ILE A 170 15.42 -11.32 -14.10
CA ILE A 170 15.66 -11.67 -15.52
C ILE A 170 16.53 -12.91 -15.62
N VAL A 171 17.65 -12.95 -14.89
CA VAL A 171 18.58 -14.08 -14.89
C VAL A 171 17.89 -15.36 -14.43
N ALA A 172 17.11 -15.31 -13.34
CA ALA A 172 16.37 -16.46 -12.82
C ALA A 172 15.32 -16.99 -13.81
N ILE A 173 14.67 -16.10 -14.58
CA ILE A 173 13.73 -16.49 -15.63
C ILE A 173 14.48 -17.17 -16.79
N GLU A 174 15.59 -16.60 -17.24
CA GLU A 174 16.38 -17.14 -18.35
C GLU A 174 16.94 -18.54 -18.04
N PHE A 175 17.53 -18.73 -16.85
CA PHE A 175 18.06 -20.02 -16.40
C PHE A 175 16.97 -21.09 -16.22
N ARG A 176 15.71 -20.71 -16.03
CA ARG A 176 14.60 -21.65 -15.92
C ARG A 176 14.07 -22.11 -17.29
N HIS A 177 14.29 -21.33 -18.34
CA HIS A 177 13.83 -21.62 -19.70
C HIS A 177 14.92 -22.23 -20.60
N SER A 178 16.18 -22.19 -20.17
CA SER A 178 17.31 -22.91 -20.78
C SER A 178 17.46 -24.31 -20.21
#